data_AF-A0AAX3FUB2-F1
#
_entry.id   AF-A0AAX3FUB2-F1
#
_cell.length_a   1.000
_cell.length_b   1.000
_cell.length_c   1.000
_cell.angle_alpha   90.00
_cell.angle_beta   90.00
_cell.angle_gamma   90.00
#
_symmetry.space_group_name_H-M   'P 1'
#
loop_
_entity.id
_entity.type
_entity.pdbx_description
1 polymer ?
#
loop_
_entity_poly.entity_id
_entity_poly.type
_entity_poly.pdbx_seq_one_letter_code
_entity_poly.pdbx_strand_id
1 'polypeptide(L)'
;MKRFIPNLLTIAVSFASMEAMAATDLVLFNGQVFTADRAQPKVQALAVADGKVLQVGSDAQIKALIETGTRVIDLGGKTLMPGLIDSHSHAIFGGLEMTSANMQDQVVGLDELERKLRAWRDDGKARHGDVLSIAGMSSAYWAQAEALGQRFNAGEWARVPVVFTGSDHHTAWANAVMLERAGIDAALLKTLPQAERDTIGQLADGRPNGFLVDAGWDRVAAKMPVPSSTALLNAAQSAVRYNNSLGITAWMDPAANAAPGEAVFALKPTAQTVGVLPAYKALAESGGMSAHVAALLVANPKSRPADLDVLEQVRQQFQGIPNLTLPGVKIFADGVIEYPAQSAAMIDPYSNSHKQGELLIDPEHFGELVSAIDQRGWLVHIHAIGDRAVRESLNGIAQARQDRQSGIAHSITHLQMVNPKEFARFKPLGVIASMQLLWASADDYTLDMIKPYVSALAFRYQYPAHSLLKQGATLAGASDWPVSSPNPWNAIAQAITRKGPLGVLNADERLDRETMFYAYTLNAARAIGLEQQIGSLSAGKQADFIVLDRDVFRVDEKALHETQVLQTWFAGREVYVRSL
;
A
#
# COMPACT_ATOMS: atom_id res chain seq x y z
N MET A 1 -7.91 8.17 -83.05
CA MET A 1 -7.44 8.10 -81.65
C MET A 1 -8.05 9.31 -80.93
N LYS A 2 -9.09 9.11 -80.10
CA LYS A 2 -9.03 8.97 -78.63
C LYS A 2 -8.36 10.22 -77.99
N ARG A 3 -8.98 11.01 -77.11
CA ARG A 3 -9.90 10.66 -76.02
C ARG A 3 -10.65 11.91 -75.49
N PHE A 4 -11.91 11.69 -75.14
CA PHE A 4 -12.74 12.50 -74.25
C PHE A 4 -12.19 12.50 -72.81
N ILE A 5 -12.34 13.62 -72.11
CA ILE A 5 -12.16 13.75 -70.65
C ILE A 5 -13.55 14.02 -70.05
N PRO A 6 -14.05 13.20 -69.10
CA PRO A 6 -15.25 13.52 -68.34
C PRO A 6 -14.90 14.16 -66.99
N ASN A 7 -15.65 15.21 -66.65
CA ASN A 7 -15.69 15.84 -65.34
C ASN A 7 -16.29 14.87 -64.31
N LEU A 8 -15.58 14.62 -63.22
CA LEU A 8 -16.09 13.90 -62.05
C LEU A 8 -16.49 14.93 -60.99
N LEU A 9 -17.79 15.08 -60.78
CA LEU A 9 -18.39 15.85 -59.70
C LEU A 9 -18.32 15.01 -58.42
N THR A 10 -17.52 15.41 -57.43
CA THR A 10 -17.45 14.75 -56.12
C THR A 10 -18.53 15.35 -55.21
N ILE A 11 -19.56 14.56 -54.87
CA ILE A 11 -20.56 14.92 -53.86
C ILE A 11 -19.96 14.57 -52.49
N ALA A 12 -19.59 15.60 -51.72
CA ALA A 12 -19.23 15.44 -50.31
C ALA A 12 -20.51 15.27 -49.48
N VAL A 13 -20.82 14.04 -49.09
CA VAL A 13 -21.84 13.76 -48.07
C VAL A 13 -21.24 14.12 -46.71
N SER A 14 -21.65 15.27 -46.17
CA SER A 14 -21.35 15.65 -44.80
C SER A 14 -22.24 14.82 -43.87
N PHE A 15 -21.71 13.74 -43.29
CA PHE A 15 -22.33 13.13 -42.12
C PHE A 15 -22.13 14.09 -40.95
N ALA A 16 -23.15 14.89 -40.65
CA ALA A 16 -23.28 15.48 -39.34
C ALA A 16 -23.52 14.33 -38.37
N SER A 17 -22.48 13.90 -37.67
CA SER A 17 -22.61 13.08 -36.47
C SER A 17 -23.39 13.93 -35.45
N MET A 18 -24.69 13.66 -35.30
CA MET A 18 -25.36 13.98 -34.04
C MET A 18 -24.61 13.19 -32.98
N GLU A 19 -23.77 13.87 -32.19
CA GLU A 19 -23.43 13.37 -30.87
C GLU A 19 -24.79 13.14 -30.18
N ALA A 20 -25.18 11.88 -30.04
CA ALA A 20 -26.29 11.55 -29.18
C ALA A 20 -25.95 12.16 -27.81
N MET A 21 -26.75 13.13 -27.34
CA MET A 21 -26.62 13.60 -25.97
C MET A 21 -26.66 12.36 -25.09
N ALA A 22 -25.55 12.08 -24.40
CA ALA A 22 -25.47 10.92 -23.53
C ALA A 22 -26.57 11.05 -22.47
N ALA A 23 -27.49 10.08 -22.43
CA ALA A 23 -28.60 10.10 -21.49
C ALA A 23 -28.05 10.12 -20.06
N THR A 24 -28.66 10.93 -19.20
CA THR A 24 -28.20 11.04 -17.80
C THR A 24 -28.70 9.83 -17.00
N ASP A 25 -27.79 8.95 -16.58
CA ASP A 25 -28.12 7.71 -15.85
C ASP A 25 -28.47 7.98 -14.39
N LEU A 26 -27.72 8.87 -13.74
CA LEU A 26 -27.79 9.11 -12.30
C LEU A 26 -27.57 10.58 -11.97
N VAL A 27 -28.43 11.12 -11.10
CA VAL A 27 -28.31 12.46 -10.50
C VAL A 27 -28.32 12.34 -8.99
N LEU A 28 -27.30 12.91 -8.33
CA LEU A 28 -27.26 13.11 -6.89
C LEU A 28 -27.27 14.61 -6.59
N PHE A 29 -28.19 15.08 -5.75
CA PHE A 29 -28.36 16.51 -5.45
C PHE A 29 -28.55 16.76 -3.94
N ASN A 30 -28.56 18.03 -3.53
CA ASN A 30 -28.71 18.47 -2.14
C ASN A 30 -27.61 17.88 -1.24
N GLY A 31 -26.36 17.87 -1.73
CA GLY A 31 -25.21 17.33 -1.02
C GLY A 31 -24.18 18.39 -0.64
N GLN A 32 -23.26 17.99 0.23
CA GLN A 32 -21.98 18.65 0.42
C GLN A 32 -20.93 17.90 -0.40
N VAL A 33 -20.74 18.28 -1.66
CA VAL A 33 -19.89 17.53 -2.57
C VAL A 33 -18.49 18.12 -2.59
N PHE A 34 -17.46 17.35 -2.21
CA PHE A 34 -16.08 17.66 -2.55
C PHE A 34 -15.71 16.94 -3.84
N THR A 35 -15.16 17.67 -4.81
CA THR A 35 -14.84 17.13 -6.13
C THR A 35 -13.39 16.66 -6.24
N ALA A 36 -12.51 17.08 -5.32
CA ALA A 36 -11.05 17.02 -5.47
C ALA A 36 -10.51 17.70 -6.74
N ASP A 37 -11.32 18.47 -7.47
CA ASP A 37 -10.87 19.35 -8.52
C ASP A 37 -10.48 20.70 -7.90
N ARG A 38 -9.21 21.09 -8.02
CA ARG A 38 -8.72 22.35 -7.43
C ARG A 38 -9.40 23.59 -8.03
N ALA A 39 -9.94 23.50 -9.25
CA ALA A 39 -10.66 24.61 -9.87
C ALA A 39 -12.11 24.76 -9.35
N GLN A 40 -12.71 23.67 -8.88
CA GLN A 40 -14.10 23.65 -8.40
C GLN A 40 -14.26 22.67 -7.22
N PRO A 41 -13.60 22.93 -6.07
CA PRO A 41 -13.41 21.91 -5.03
C PRO A 41 -14.68 21.53 -4.28
N LYS A 42 -15.68 22.43 -4.21
CA LYS A 42 -16.95 22.19 -3.52
C LYS A 42 -18.14 22.59 -4.37
N VAL A 43 -19.14 21.71 -4.42
CA VAL A 43 -20.38 21.86 -5.20
C VAL A 43 -21.55 21.21 -4.44
N GLN A 44 -22.74 21.19 -5.04
CA GLN A 44 -23.95 20.67 -4.40
C GLN A 44 -24.44 19.35 -5.00
N ALA A 45 -24.13 19.10 -6.28
CA ALA A 45 -24.71 17.99 -7.03
C ALA A 45 -23.75 17.42 -8.09
N LEU A 46 -24.03 16.18 -8.50
CA LEU A 46 -23.29 15.37 -9.46
C LEU A 46 -24.27 14.68 -10.43
N ALA A 47 -24.00 14.75 -11.73
CA ALA A 47 -24.62 13.93 -12.77
C ALA A 47 -23.61 12.92 -13.33
N VAL A 48 -24.09 11.71 -13.62
CA VAL A 48 -23.31 10.60 -14.15
C VAL A 48 -24.00 10.05 -15.40
N ALA A 49 -23.20 9.74 -16.41
CA ALA A 49 -23.62 9.08 -17.65
C ALA A 49 -22.53 8.08 -18.10
N ASP A 50 -22.93 6.88 -18.47
CA ASP A 50 -22.05 5.78 -18.91
C ASP A 50 -20.88 5.53 -17.94
N GLY A 51 -21.20 5.50 -16.65
CA GLY A 51 -20.24 5.30 -15.56
C GLY A 51 -19.20 6.41 -15.38
N LYS A 52 -19.37 7.56 -16.06
CA LYS A 52 -18.49 8.73 -15.98
C LYS A 52 -19.22 9.94 -15.43
N VAL A 53 -18.46 10.85 -14.84
CA VAL A 53 -18.96 12.15 -14.42
C VAL A 53 -19.36 12.93 -15.67
N LEU A 54 -20.66 13.23 -15.79
CA LEU A 54 -21.18 14.09 -16.84
C LEU A 54 -20.96 15.56 -16.46
N GLN A 55 -21.39 15.94 -15.26
CA GLN A 55 -21.29 17.31 -14.77
C GLN A 55 -21.34 17.37 -13.24
N VAL A 56 -20.68 18.37 -12.67
CA VAL A 56 -20.82 18.78 -11.27
C VAL A 56 -21.25 20.25 -11.19
N GLY A 57 -22.01 20.62 -10.16
CA GLY A 57 -22.51 22.00 -10.07
C GLY A 57 -23.51 22.25 -8.94
N SER A 58 -24.32 23.29 -9.11
CA SER A 58 -25.44 23.59 -8.21
C SER A 58 -26.58 22.59 -8.41
N ASP A 59 -27.47 22.49 -7.41
CA ASP A 59 -28.66 21.64 -7.51
C ASP A 59 -29.51 21.99 -8.73
N ALA A 60 -29.65 23.28 -9.05
CA ALA A 60 -30.44 23.74 -10.18
C ALA A 60 -29.84 23.30 -11.52
N GLN A 61 -28.51 23.41 -11.67
CA GLN A 61 -27.80 23.00 -12.88
C GLN A 61 -27.93 21.51 -13.13
N ILE A 62 -27.73 20.69 -12.09
CA ILE A 62 -27.74 19.23 -12.23
C ILE A 62 -29.17 18.68 -12.35
N LYS A 63 -30.16 19.25 -11.66
CA LYS A 63 -31.57 18.85 -11.83
C LYS A 63 -32.11 19.13 -13.24
N ALA A 64 -31.54 20.11 -13.95
CA ALA A 64 -31.92 20.41 -15.33
C ALA A 64 -31.49 19.30 -16.32
N LEU A 65 -30.60 18.38 -15.90
CA LEU A 65 -30.14 17.23 -16.69
C LEU A 65 -31.00 15.97 -16.49
N ILE A 66 -32.05 16.04 -15.65
CA ILE A 66 -32.93 14.89 -15.39
C ILE A 66 -33.77 14.60 -16.62
N GLU A 67 -33.72 13.35 -17.07
CA GLU A 67 -34.49 12.83 -18.20
C GLU A 67 -35.36 11.64 -17.79
N THR A 68 -36.18 11.15 -18.70
CA THR A 68 -36.96 9.93 -18.48
C THR A 68 -36.02 8.75 -18.27
N GLY A 69 -36.04 8.14 -17.09
CA GLY A 69 -35.20 6.98 -16.74
C GLY A 69 -33.98 7.30 -15.87
N THR A 70 -33.66 8.58 -15.66
CA THR A 70 -32.59 8.99 -14.74
C THR A 70 -32.90 8.53 -13.31
N ARG A 71 -31.97 7.81 -12.66
CA ARG A 71 -32.04 7.54 -11.22
C ARG A 71 -31.73 8.82 -10.46
N VAL A 72 -32.63 9.27 -9.60
CA VAL A 72 -32.46 10.52 -8.84
C VAL A 72 -32.31 10.21 -7.35
N ILE A 73 -31.25 10.72 -6.73
CA ILE A 73 -30.93 10.54 -5.32
C ILE A 73 -30.82 11.92 -4.64
N ASP A 74 -31.67 12.15 -3.64
CA ASP A 74 -31.51 13.26 -2.70
C ASP A 74 -30.51 12.86 -1.62
N LEU A 75 -29.39 13.58 -1.51
CA LEU A 75 -28.36 13.32 -0.51
C LEU A 75 -28.76 13.81 0.88
N GLY A 76 -29.82 14.60 1.03
CA GLY A 76 -30.31 15.07 2.32
C GLY A 76 -29.28 15.86 3.12
N GLY A 77 -28.41 16.62 2.45
CA GLY A 77 -27.31 17.39 3.04
C GLY A 77 -26.08 16.57 3.41
N LYS A 78 -26.04 15.27 3.09
CA LYS A 78 -24.87 14.40 3.35
C LYS A 78 -23.67 14.78 2.50
N THR A 79 -22.51 14.32 2.93
CA THR A 79 -21.25 14.55 2.23
C THR A 79 -21.04 13.50 1.13
N LEU A 80 -20.62 13.96 -0.05
CA LEU A 80 -20.16 13.13 -1.15
C LEU A 80 -18.72 13.51 -1.52
N MET A 81 -17.88 12.50 -1.75
CA MET A 81 -16.47 12.67 -2.12
C MET A 81 -16.09 11.71 -3.24
N PRO A 82 -14.98 11.92 -3.99
CA PRO A 82 -14.45 10.88 -4.84
C PRO A 82 -14.15 9.63 -4.00
N GLY A 83 -14.17 8.46 -4.65
CA GLY A 83 -13.71 7.22 -4.03
C GLY A 83 -12.29 7.39 -3.51
N LEU A 84 -12.03 6.85 -2.32
CA LEU A 84 -10.74 6.95 -1.67
C LEU A 84 -9.76 5.98 -2.34
N ILE A 85 -8.49 6.37 -2.36
CA ILE A 85 -7.43 5.63 -3.03
C ILE A 85 -6.31 5.40 -2.04
N ASP A 86 -5.91 4.13 -1.89
CA ASP A 86 -4.79 3.74 -1.06
C ASP A 86 -3.51 3.59 -1.91
N SER A 87 -2.54 4.49 -1.74
CA SER A 87 -1.34 4.47 -2.57
C SER A 87 -0.33 3.36 -2.22
N HIS A 88 -0.62 2.51 -1.22
CA HIS A 88 0.18 1.33 -0.88
C HIS A 88 -0.60 0.37 0.02
N SER A 89 -1.01 -0.78 -0.51
CA SER A 89 -1.78 -1.80 0.22
C SER A 89 -1.53 -3.21 -0.32
N HIS A 90 -1.28 -4.18 0.56
CA HIS A 90 -1.16 -5.59 0.22
C HIS A 90 -2.53 -6.29 0.29
N ALA A 91 -3.49 -5.84 -0.52
CA ALA A 91 -4.90 -6.12 -0.32
C ALA A 91 -5.25 -7.62 -0.25
N ILE A 92 -4.64 -8.46 -1.11
CA ILE A 92 -4.89 -9.92 -1.07
C ILE A 92 -4.30 -10.56 0.19
N PHE A 93 -3.16 -10.05 0.69
CA PHE A 93 -2.58 -10.53 1.94
C PHE A 93 -3.49 -10.16 3.11
N GLY A 94 -3.98 -8.91 3.14
CA GLY A 94 -4.98 -8.49 4.12
C GLY A 94 -6.27 -9.32 4.06
N GLY A 95 -6.74 -9.65 2.86
CA GLY A 95 -7.89 -10.53 2.65
C GLY A 95 -7.70 -11.95 3.19
N LEU A 96 -6.49 -12.50 3.13
CA LEU A 96 -6.16 -13.79 3.75
C LEU A 96 -6.19 -13.66 5.27
N GLU A 97 -5.51 -12.64 5.80
CA GLU A 97 -5.35 -12.43 7.24
C GLU A 97 -6.66 -12.15 7.98
N MET A 98 -7.66 -11.61 7.30
CA MET A 98 -9.03 -11.48 7.85
C MET A 98 -9.63 -12.83 8.28
N THR A 99 -9.16 -13.94 7.73
CA THR A 99 -9.65 -15.30 8.01
C THR A 99 -8.63 -16.20 8.71
N SER A 100 -7.42 -15.71 8.93
CA SER A 100 -6.33 -16.42 9.60
C SER A 100 -6.24 -16.06 11.09
N ALA A 101 -5.45 -16.82 11.84
CA ALA A 101 -5.05 -16.46 13.18
C ALA A 101 -4.18 -15.19 13.13
N ASN A 102 -4.68 -14.10 13.73
CA ASN A 102 -4.00 -12.81 13.70
C ASN A 102 -4.16 -12.12 15.06
N MET A 103 -3.06 -11.61 15.63
CA MET A 103 -3.04 -10.93 16.92
C MET A 103 -3.40 -9.45 16.84
N GLN A 104 -3.44 -8.87 15.64
CA GLN A 104 -3.78 -7.46 15.38
C GLN A 104 -2.93 -6.52 16.25
N ASP A 105 -1.64 -6.82 16.32
CA ASP A 105 -0.65 -6.10 17.11
C ASP A 105 -0.89 -6.11 18.63
N GLN A 106 -1.80 -6.97 19.13
CA GLN A 106 -2.07 -7.09 20.57
C GLN A 106 -0.96 -7.86 21.31
N VAL A 107 -0.58 -7.33 22.47
CA VAL A 107 0.35 -7.98 23.40
C VAL A 107 -0.44 -8.69 24.51
N VAL A 108 -0.21 -9.99 24.66
CA VAL A 108 -0.75 -10.83 25.74
C VAL A 108 0.37 -11.69 26.35
N GLY A 109 0.16 -12.22 27.55
CA GLY A 109 1.12 -13.12 28.18
C GLY A 109 1.27 -14.46 27.42
N LEU A 110 2.40 -15.15 27.58
CA LEU A 110 2.70 -16.37 26.82
C LEU A 110 1.71 -17.53 27.06
N ASP A 111 1.15 -17.64 28.27
CA ASP A 111 0.09 -18.63 28.54
C ASP A 111 -1.19 -18.34 27.74
N GLU A 112 -1.53 -17.05 27.58
CA GLU A 112 -2.66 -16.63 26.76
C GLU A 112 -2.38 -16.86 25.27
N LEU A 113 -1.18 -16.53 24.82
CA LEU A 113 -0.74 -16.76 23.44
C LEU A 113 -0.81 -18.25 23.09
N GLU A 114 -0.32 -19.14 23.97
CA GLU A 114 -0.42 -20.59 23.78
C GLU A 114 -1.89 -21.05 23.75
N ARG A 115 -2.75 -20.52 24.62
CA ARG A 115 -4.18 -20.84 24.62
C ARG A 115 -4.85 -20.43 23.30
N LYS A 116 -4.53 -19.24 22.78
CA LYS A 116 -5.00 -18.76 21.47
C LYS A 116 -4.50 -19.66 20.34
N LEU A 117 -3.21 -20.04 20.34
CA LEU A 117 -2.66 -20.97 19.36
C LEU A 117 -3.41 -22.32 19.36
N ARG A 118 -3.69 -22.89 20.54
CA ARG A 118 -4.49 -24.13 20.64
C ARG A 118 -5.89 -23.94 20.05
N ALA A 119 -6.60 -22.88 20.43
CA ALA A 119 -7.94 -22.60 19.92
C ALA A 119 -7.95 -22.41 18.39
N TRP A 120 -6.99 -21.65 17.85
CA TRP A 120 -6.89 -21.41 16.41
C TRP A 120 -6.34 -22.59 15.59
N ARG A 121 -5.59 -23.48 16.23
CA ARG A 121 -5.24 -24.78 15.64
C ARG A 121 -6.48 -25.65 15.52
N ASP A 122 -7.34 -25.64 16.54
CA ASP A 122 -8.50 -26.53 16.63
C ASP A 122 -9.65 -26.05 15.72
N ASP A 123 -9.84 -24.74 15.56
CA ASP A 123 -10.81 -24.16 14.59
C ASP A 123 -10.27 -24.04 13.15
N GLY A 124 -8.96 -24.27 12.97
CA GLY A 124 -8.28 -24.29 11.67
C GLY A 124 -7.68 -22.96 11.23
N LYS A 125 -7.92 -21.83 11.91
CA LYS A 125 -7.42 -20.51 11.52
C LYS A 125 -5.90 -20.37 11.53
N ALA A 126 -5.23 -21.10 12.42
CA ALA A 126 -3.77 -21.12 12.48
C ALA A 126 -3.15 -22.11 11.49
N ARG A 127 -3.92 -22.94 10.78
CA ARG A 127 -3.38 -24.01 9.93
C ARG A 127 -3.03 -23.50 8.54
N HIS A 128 -1.74 -23.52 8.23
CA HIS A 128 -1.20 -23.31 6.89
C HIS A 128 -0.54 -24.61 6.44
N GLY A 129 -1.35 -25.53 5.91
CA GLY A 129 -0.91 -26.91 5.65
C GLY A 129 -0.54 -27.62 6.95
N ASP A 130 0.72 -28.07 7.05
CA ASP A 130 1.28 -28.72 8.23
C ASP A 130 1.90 -27.73 9.25
N VAL A 131 2.01 -26.45 8.89
CA VAL A 131 2.57 -25.39 9.74
C VAL A 131 1.44 -24.69 10.49
N LEU A 132 1.64 -24.42 11.78
CA LEU A 132 0.80 -23.51 12.54
C LEU A 132 1.37 -22.10 12.48
N SER A 133 0.58 -21.13 12.03
CA SER A 133 0.98 -19.73 11.91
C SER A 133 0.03 -18.80 12.66
N ILE A 134 0.59 -17.78 13.30
CA ILE A 134 -0.15 -16.60 13.80
C ILE A 134 0.50 -15.37 13.19
N ALA A 135 -0.30 -14.53 12.51
CA ALA A 135 0.13 -13.26 11.94
C ALA A 135 -0.12 -12.08 12.91
N GLY A 136 0.34 -10.88 12.54
CA GLY A 136 0.04 -9.66 13.28
C GLY A 136 0.65 -9.61 14.69
N MET A 137 1.78 -10.29 14.90
CA MET A 137 2.45 -10.34 16.19
C MET A 137 3.17 -9.02 16.47
N SER A 138 2.91 -8.42 17.64
CA SER A 138 3.60 -7.20 18.03
C SER A 138 5.11 -7.40 18.17
N SER A 139 5.90 -6.43 17.70
CA SER A 139 7.35 -6.51 17.76
C SER A 139 7.90 -6.57 19.21
N ALA A 140 7.07 -6.26 20.22
CA ALA A 140 7.36 -6.46 21.63
C ALA A 140 7.64 -7.93 22.02
N TYR A 141 7.15 -8.92 21.24
CA TYR A 141 7.45 -10.33 21.47
C TYR A 141 8.90 -10.70 21.13
N TRP A 142 9.57 -9.94 20.27
CA TRP A 142 10.91 -10.29 19.79
C TRP A 142 11.99 -10.14 20.86
N ALA A 143 11.80 -9.22 21.80
CA ALA A 143 12.62 -9.15 23.02
C ALA A 143 12.45 -10.38 23.93
N GLN A 144 11.41 -11.20 23.70
CA GLN A 144 11.09 -12.42 24.45
C GLN A 144 11.35 -13.69 23.63
N ALA A 145 12.17 -13.63 22.57
CA ALA A 145 12.46 -14.76 21.69
C ALA A 145 12.90 -16.04 22.43
N GLU A 146 13.72 -15.91 23.47
CA GLU A 146 14.13 -17.06 24.28
C GLU A 146 12.96 -17.68 25.07
N ALA A 147 12.06 -16.85 25.62
CA ALA A 147 10.90 -17.31 26.36
C ALA A 147 9.87 -17.97 25.41
N LEU A 148 9.71 -17.44 24.19
CA LEU A 148 8.97 -18.12 23.12
C LEU A 148 9.59 -19.50 22.82
N GLY A 149 10.92 -19.58 22.71
CA GLY A 149 11.62 -20.84 22.52
C GLY A 149 11.40 -21.85 23.64
N GLN A 150 11.48 -21.44 24.90
CA GLN A 150 11.20 -22.32 26.04
C GLN A 150 9.78 -22.88 26.01
N ARG A 151 8.81 -22.08 25.54
CA ARG A 151 7.40 -22.47 25.49
C ARG A 151 7.06 -23.34 24.27
N PHE A 152 7.46 -22.92 23.08
CA PHE A 152 7.01 -23.49 21.80
C PHE A 152 8.01 -24.47 21.15
N ASN A 153 9.14 -24.76 21.81
CA ASN A 153 10.04 -25.88 21.46
C ASN A 153 9.84 -27.12 22.36
N ALA A 154 8.83 -27.11 23.23
CA ALA A 154 8.59 -28.17 24.22
C ALA A 154 7.16 -28.73 24.13
N GLY A 155 6.91 -29.82 24.85
CA GLY A 155 5.57 -30.41 24.98
C GLY A 155 4.94 -30.78 23.63
N GLU A 156 3.69 -30.37 23.42
CA GLU A 156 2.97 -30.68 22.18
C GLU A 156 3.50 -29.93 20.95
N TRP A 157 4.25 -28.85 21.13
CA TRP A 157 4.81 -28.04 20.04
C TRP A 157 6.16 -28.54 19.55
N ALA A 158 6.83 -29.42 20.32
CA ALA A 158 8.18 -29.91 20.05
C ALA A 158 8.36 -30.64 18.71
N ARG A 159 7.26 -31.02 18.04
CA ARG A 159 7.25 -31.71 16.74
C ARG A 159 6.30 -31.10 15.72
N VAL A 160 5.73 -29.94 16.03
CA VAL A 160 4.80 -29.21 15.16
C VAL A 160 5.49 -27.93 14.71
N PRO A 161 5.65 -27.67 13.41
CA PRO A 161 6.21 -26.39 12.95
C PRO A 161 5.30 -25.23 13.38
N VAL A 162 5.85 -24.26 14.11
CA VAL A 162 5.16 -23.06 14.56
C VAL A 162 5.89 -21.82 14.07
N VAL A 163 5.16 -20.90 13.47
CA VAL A 163 5.63 -19.60 13.00
C VAL A 163 4.75 -18.49 13.56
N PHE A 164 5.37 -17.44 14.04
CA PHE A 164 4.72 -16.20 14.48
C PHE A 164 5.23 -15.08 13.57
N THR A 165 4.38 -14.55 12.71
CA THR A 165 4.74 -13.46 11.78
C THR A 165 4.41 -12.12 12.41
N GLY A 166 5.37 -11.20 12.36
CA GLY A 166 5.22 -9.84 12.87
C GLY A 166 4.13 -9.05 12.17
N SER A 167 3.53 -8.10 12.88
CA SER A 167 2.62 -7.11 12.30
C SER A 167 3.30 -6.25 11.22
N ASP A 168 4.62 -6.09 11.31
CA ASP A 168 5.44 -5.39 10.32
C ASP A 168 5.70 -6.21 9.03
N HIS A 169 5.44 -7.52 9.00
CA HIS A 169 5.79 -8.45 7.89
C HIS A 169 7.28 -8.53 7.50
N HIS A 170 8.15 -7.83 8.21
CA HIS A 170 9.62 -7.90 8.11
C HIS A 170 10.21 -8.89 9.11
N THR A 171 9.49 -9.18 10.19
CA THR A 171 9.97 -9.98 11.31
C THR A 171 9.13 -11.23 11.53
N ALA A 172 9.75 -12.23 12.13
CA ALA A 172 9.06 -13.44 12.57
C ALA A 172 9.78 -14.11 13.73
N TRP A 173 9.08 -15.05 14.36
CA TRP A 173 9.68 -16.06 15.21
C TRP A 173 9.28 -17.46 14.73
N ALA A 174 10.25 -18.37 14.63
CA ALA A 174 10.03 -19.76 14.23
C ALA A 174 10.58 -20.73 15.28
N ASN A 175 9.83 -21.79 15.56
CA ASN A 175 10.26 -22.82 16.51
C ASN A 175 11.36 -23.72 15.92
N ALA A 176 12.00 -24.53 16.77
CA ALA A 176 13.16 -25.34 16.42
C ALA A 176 12.91 -26.30 15.25
N VAL A 177 11.72 -26.89 15.17
CA VAL A 177 11.33 -27.79 14.07
C VAL A 177 11.21 -27.03 12.75
N MET A 178 10.66 -25.82 12.78
CA MET A 178 10.58 -24.98 11.59
C MET A 178 11.95 -24.45 11.15
N LEU A 179 12.83 -24.09 12.10
CA LEU A 179 14.21 -23.71 11.81
C LEU A 179 15.00 -24.87 11.17
N GLU A 180 14.86 -26.09 11.69
CA GLU A 180 15.46 -27.29 11.11
C GLU A 180 14.97 -27.52 9.67
N ARG A 181 13.65 -27.41 9.44
CA ARG A 181 13.04 -27.48 8.10
C ARG A 181 13.61 -26.41 7.15
N ALA A 182 13.94 -25.23 7.67
CA ALA A 182 14.58 -24.16 6.91
C ALA A 182 16.10 -24.32 6.75
N GLY A 183 16.70 -25.34 7.38
CA GLY A 183 18.14 -25.55 7.38
C GLY A 183 18.91 -24.49 8.19
N ILE A 184 18.24 -23.83 9.13
CA ILE A 184 18.84 -22.80 9.98
C ILE A 184 19.36 -23.45 11.26
N ASP A 185 20.68 -23.57 11.36
CA ASP A 185 21.37 -24.10 12.53
C ASP A 185 22.66 -23.32 12.86
N ALA A 186 23.33 -23.70 13.94
CA ALA A 186 24.59 -23.08 14.36
C ALA A 186 25.74 -23.26 13.34
N ALA A 187 25.68 -24.26 12.46
CA ALA A 187 26.68 -24.49 11.44
C ALA A 187 26.51 -23.51 10.27
N LEU A 188 25.27 -23.31 9.80
CA LEU A 188 24.92 -22.29 8.81
C LEU A 188 25.31 -20.90 9.30
N LEU A 189 24.96 -20.54 10.54
CA LEU A 189 25.24 -19.21 11.06
C LEU A 189 26.74 -18.86 11.00
N LYS A 190 27.64 -19.83 11.21
CA LYS A 190 29.09 -19.62 11.12
C LYS A 190 29.58 -19.32 9.70
N THR A 191 28.87 -19.79 8.67
CA THR A 191 29.28 -19.62 7.26
C THR A 191 28.61 -18.44 6.58
N LEU A 192 27.48 -17.96 7.08
CA LEU A 192 26.79 -16.81 6.51
C LEU A 192 27.65 -15.54 6.56
N PRO A 193 27.59 -14.68 5.51
CA PRO A 193 28.06 -13.30 5.59
C PRO A 193 27.46 -12.59 6.80
N GLN A 194 28.20 -11.64 7.38
CA GLN A 194 27.75 -10.96 8.61
C GLN A 194 26.37 -10.32 8.47
N ALA A 195 26.10 -9.64 7.34
CA ALA A 195 24.81 -9.00 7.08
C ALA A 195 23.66 -10.02 7.13
N GLU A 196 23.77 -11.14 6.42
CA GLU A 196 22.75 -12.21 6.46
C GLU A 196 22.65 -12.86 7.84
N ARG A 197 23.77 -13.06 8.54
CA ARG A 197 23.78 -13.65 9.89
C ARG A 197 23.06 -12.76 10.90
N ASP A 198 23.18 -11.45 10.76
CA ASP A 198 22.56 -10.46 11.64
C ASP A 198 21.03 -10.45 11.54
N THR A 199 20.47 -11.01 10.47
CA THR A 199 19.02 -11.18 10.28
C THR A 199 18.43 -12.38 11.01
N ILE A 200 19.26 -13.17 11.72
CA ILE A 200 18.84 -14.33 12.49
C ILE A 200 19.30 -14.16 13.94
N GLY A 201 18.34 -14.11 14.86
CA GLY A 201 18.58 -14.02 16.28
C GLY A 201 19.31 -15.25 16.83
N GLN A 202 20.23 -15.03 17.75
CA GLN A 202 21.12 -16.05 18.30
C GLN A 202 21.06 -16.12 19.82
N LEU A 203 21.14 -17.33 20.36
CA LEU A 203 21.40 -17.60 21.76
C LEU A 203 22.88 -17.35 22.08
N ALA A 204 23.21 -17.24 23.37
CA ALA A 204 24.59 -17.08 23.84
C ALA A 204 25.55 -18.22 23.39
N ASP A 205 25.02 -19.40 23.09
CA ASP A 205 25.79 -20.56 22.59
C ASP A 205 25.93 -20.60 21.05
N GLY A 206 25.41 -19.59 20.34
CA GLY A 206 25.48 -19.46 18.89
C GLY A 206 24.43 -20.27 18.12
N ARG A 207 23.48 -20.93 18.80
CA ARG A 207 22.30 -21.52 18.13
C ARG A 207 21.27 -20.43 17.77
N PRO A 208 20.44 -20.62 16.73
CA PRO A 208 19.35 -19.69 16.44
C PRO A 208 18.33 -19.68 17.58
N ASN A 209 17.85 -18.50 17.97
CA ASN A 209 16.84 -18.31 19.04
C ASN A 209 15.40 -18.26 18.51
N GLY A 210 15.22 -18.38 17.19
CA GLY A 210 13.93 -18.34 16.49
C GLY A 210 13.54 -16.98 15.94
N PHE A 211 14.10 -15.87 16.42
CA PHE A 211 13.83 -14.54 15.86
C PHE A 211 14.49 -14.37 14.49
N LEU A 212 13.75 -13.80 13.55
CA LEU A 212 14.12 -13.66 12.15
C LEU A 212 13.69 -12.28 11.65
N VAL A 213 14.49 -11.69 10.79
CA VAL A 213 14.25 -10.38 10.15
C VAL A 213 14.54 -10.52 8.66
N ASP A 214 13.83 -9.83 7.78
CA ASP A 214 14.13 -9.66 6.35
C ASP A 214 14.62 -10.97 5.65
N ALA A 215 15.89 -11.04 5.25
CA ALA A 215 16.48 -12.21 4.59
C ALA A 215 16.48 -13.49 5.45
N GLY A 216 16.55 -13.35 6.77
CA GLY A 216 16.41 -14.45 7.73
C GLY A 216 14.97 -14.98 7.74
N TRP A 217 13.99 -14.08 7.68
CA TRP A 217 12.58 -14.44 7.54
C TRP A 217 12.30 -15.11 6.19
N ASP A 218 12.83 -14.58 5.08
CA ASP A 218 12.70 -15.17 3.74
C ASP A 218 13.11 -16.66 3.68
N ARG A 219 14.14 -17.06 4.45
CA ARG A 219 14.59 -18.47 4.54
C ARG A 219 13.52 -19.39 5.12
N VAL A 220 12.73 -18.90 6.07
CA VAL A 220 11.62 -19.65 6.68
C VAL A 220 10.34 -19.54 5.85
N ALA A 221 10.02 -18.34 5.36
CA ALA A 221 8.86 -18.08 4.51
C ALA A 221 8.85 -19.01 3.29
N ALA A 222 10.00 -19.15 2.60
CA ALA A 222 10.17 -20.04 1.44
C ALA A 222 9.95 -21.53 1.72
N LYS A 223 9.81 -21.93 2.99
CA LYS A 223 9.47 -23.30 3.41
C LYS A 223 8.03 -23.44 3.90
N MET A 224 7.28 -22.35 3.98
CA MET A 224 5.86 -22.39 4.32
C MET A 224 5.03 -22.93 3.15
N PRO A 225 3.89 -23.60 3.42
CA PRO A 225 2.94 -23.96 2.37
C PRO A 225 2.33 -22.72 1.71
N VAL A 226 2.31 -22.71 0.38
CA VAL A 226 1.70 -21.64 -0.42
C VAL A 226 0.18 -21.79 -0.42
N PRO A 227 -0.60 -20.71 -0.21
CA PRO A 227 -2.05 -20.75 -0.32
C PRO A 227 -2.54 -21.26 -1.68
N SER A 228 -3.66 -21.98 -1.70
CA SER A 228 -4.27 -22.43 -2.96
C SER A 228 -4.82 -21.24 -3.77
N SER A 229 -4.97 -21.41 -5.08
CA SER A 229 -5.60 -20.40 -5.95
C SER A 229 -7.01 -20.03 -5.50
N THR A 230 -7.76 -20.99 -4.96
CA THR A 230 -9.09 -20.76 -4.38
C THR A 230 -9.01 -19.89 -3.12
N ALA A 231 -8.04 -20.13 -2.24
CA ALA A 231 -7.84 -19.30 -1.06
C ALA A 231 -7.47 -17.87 -1.44
N LEU A 232 -6.58 -17.68 -2.41
CA LEU A 232 -6.19 -16.36 -2.92
C LEU A 232 -7.36 -15.63 -3.59
N LEU A 233 -8.21 -16.32 -4.36
CA LEU A 233 -9.41 -15.71 -4.95
C LEU A 233 -10.42 -15.28 -3.86
N ASN A 234 -10.65 -16.11 -2.85
CA ASN A 234 -11.53 -15.76 -1.72
C ASN A 234 -10.99 -14.57 -0.92
N ALA A 235 -9.67 -14.50 -0.76
CA ALA A 235 -9.00 -13.36 -0.14
C ALA A 235 -9.17 -12.09 -0.97
N ALA A 236 -8.95 -12.16 -2.29
CA ALA A 236 -9.18 -11.03 -3.19
C ALA A 236 -10.63 -10.51 -3.12
N GLN A 237 -11.62 -11.41 -3.15
CA GLN A 237 -13.03 -11.04 -2.98
C GLN A 237 -13.32 -10.38 -1.63
N SER A 238 -12.72 -10.89 -0.55
CA SER A 238 -12.87 -10.32 0.79
C SER A 238 -12.23 -8.95 0.90
N ALA A 239 -11.05 -8.79 0.29
CA ALA A 239 -10.34 -7.53 0.22
C ALA A 239 -11.17 -6.45 -0.49
N VAL A 240 -11.73 -6.75 -1.66
CA VAL A 240 -12.59 -5.80 -2.40
C VAL A 240 -13.81 -5.41 -1.58
N ARG A 241 -14.52 -6.39 -1.00
CA ARG A 241 -15.70 -6.10 -0.17
C ARG A 241 -15.36 -5.20 1.02
N TYR A 242 -14.26 -5.49 1.71
CA TYR A 242 -13.85 -4.73 2.88
C TYR A 242 -13.41 -3.31 2.51
N ASN A 243 -12.57 -3.15 1.49
CA ASN A 243 -12.13 -1.84 1.00
C ASN A 243 -13.31 -0.99 0.50
N ASN A 244 -14.25 -1.57 -0.27
CA ASN A 244 -15.46 -0.88 -0.68
C ASN A 244 -16.29 -0.42 0.53
N SER A 245 -16.35 -1.20 1.61
CA SER A 245 -17.06 -0.80 2.84
C SER A 245 -16.44 0.40 3.57
N LEU A 246 -15.18 0.70 3.27
CA LEU A 246 -14.41 1.84 3.77
C LEU A 246 -14.33 2.98 2.74
N GLY A 247 -15.00 2.83 1.59
CA GLY A 247 -15.02 3.82 0.52
C GLY A 247 -13.79 3.82 -0.38
N ILE A 248 -12.94 2.80 -0.29
CA ILE A 248 -11.75 2.65 -1.12
C ILE A 248 -12.17 2.02 -2.46
N THR A 249 -11.88 2.71 -3.56
CA THR A 249 -12.21 2.26 -4.93
C THR A 249 -10.96 2.05 -5.80
N ALA A 250 -9.78 2.29 -5.26
CA ALA A 250 -8.52 1.95 -5.93
C ALA A 250 -7.37 1.76 -4.92
N TRP A 251 -6.40 0.93 -5.28
CA TRP A 251 -5.15 0.82 -4.52
C TRP A 251 -3.95 0.45 -5.38
N MET A 252 -2.76 0.74 -4.86
CA MET A 252 -1.52 0.13 -5.31
C MET A 252 -1.27 -1.17 -4.55
N ASP A 253 -1.03 -2.28 -5.25
CA ASP A 253 -0.46 -3.49 -4.65
C ASP A 253 1.03 -3.56 -5.00
N PRO A 254 1.93 -3.20 -4.08
CA PRO A 254 3.34 -3.03 -4.41
C PRO A 254 4.10 -4.36 -4.48
N ALA A 255 3.50 -5.50 -4.15
CA ALA A 255 4.18 -6.80 -4.18
C ALA A 255 3.39 -7.88 -4.93
N ALA A 256 2.76 -7.49 -6.04
CA ALA A 256 1.78 -8.35 -6.72
C ALA A 256 2.38 -9.64 -7.30
N ASN A 257 3.68 -9.66 -7.61
CA ASN A 257 4.39 -10.85 -8.07
C ASN A 257 4.95 -11.73 -6.94
N ALA A 258 4.69 -11.39 -5.68
CA ALA A 258 4.96 -12.25 -4.53
C ALA A 258 3.66 -12.89 -4.03
N ALA A 259 3.76 -14.12 -3.52
CA ALA A 259 2.71 -14.80 -2.77
C ALA A 259 3.11 -14.98 -1.30
N PRO A 260 2.14 -15.15 -0.38
CA PRO A 260 2.45 -15.55 0.99
C PRO A 260 3.28 -16.83 1.02
N GLY A 261 4.40 -16.80 1.75
CA GLY A 261 5.37 -17.91 1.78
C GLY A 261 6.45 -17.83 0.68
N GLU A 262 6.54 -16.73 -0.07
CA GLU A 262 7.68 -16.45 -0.94
C GLU A 262 8.63 -15.44 -0.31
N ALA A 263 9.91 -15.55 -0.65
CA ALA A 263 10.93 -14.60 -0.23
C ALA A 263 10.71 -13.27 -0.98
N VAL A 264 10.49 -12.17 -0.26
CA VAL A 264 10.22 -10.86 -0.87
C VAL A 264 11.46 -9.98 -0.92
N PHE A 265 12.29 -10.01 0.12
CA PHE A 265 13.48 -9.15 0.24
C PHE A 265 14.65 -9.65 -0.60
N ALA A 266 14.80 -10.97 -0.68
CA ALA A 266 15.79 -11.65 -1.51
C ALA A 266 15.21 -12.11 -2.87
N LEU A 267 14.01 -11.67 -3.24
CA LEU A 267 13.32 -12.12 -4.45
C LEU A 267 14.20 -11.92 -5.69
N LYS A 268 14.31 -12.96 -6.51
CA LYS A 268 14.89 -12.90 -7.86
C LYS A 268 13.81 -13.32 -8.84
N PRO A 269 13.06 -12.37 -9.41
CA PRO A 269 11.93 -12.68 -10.27
C PRO A 269 12.34 -13.54 -11.46
N THR A 270 11.51 -14.52 -11.79
CA THR A 270 11.51 -15.23 -13.07
C THR A 270 10.20 -14.92 -13.80
N ALA A 271 10.05 -15.38 -15.04
CA ALA A 271 8.80 -15.26 -15.78
C ALA A 271 7.61 -16.00 -15.12
N GLN A 272 7.89 -16.88 -14.14
CA GLN A 272 6.90 -17.65 -13.37
C GLN A 272 6.63 -17.04 -11.99
N THR A 273 7.39 -16.01 -11.58
CA THR A 273 7.15 -15.25 -10.36
C THR A 273 5.95 -14.32 -10.60
N VAL A 274 4.74 -14.86 -10.42
CA VAL A 274 3.47 -14.16 -10.70
C VAL A 274 2.66 -13.85 -9.45
N GLY A 275 3.06 -14.36 -8.28
CA GLY A 275 2.47 -14.05 -6.98
C GLY A 275 0.95 -14.10 -6.94
N VAL A 276 0.34 -12.99 -6.53
CA VAL A 276 -1.12 -12.82 -6.42
C VAL A 276 -1.80 -12.33 -7.70
N LEU A 277 -1.05 -12.03 -8.77
CA LEU A 277 -1.62 -11.60 -10.06
C LEU A 277 -2.69 -12.56 -10.63
N PRO A 278 -2.53 -13.90 -10.55
CA PRO A 278 -3.58 -14.82 -11.00
C PRO A 278 -4.91 -14.65 -10.25
N ALA A 279 -4.88 -14.27 -8.97
CA ALA A 279 -6.10 -14.05 -8.19
C ALA A 279 -6.80 -12.74 -8.59
N TYR A 280 -6.04 -11.67 -8.86
CA TYR A 280 -6.61 -10.45 -9.44
C TYR A 280 -7.22 -10.72 -10.83
N LYS A 281 -6.52 -11.47 -11.68
CA LYS A 281 -7.03 -11.88 -12.99
C LYS A 281 -8.36 -12.64 -12.87
N ALA A 282 -8.38 -13.69 -12.05
CA ALA A 282 -9.58 -14.50 -11.85
C ALA A 282 -10.74 -13.67 -11.28
N LEU A 283 -10.47 -12.74 -10.36
CA LEU A 283 -11.47 -11.84 -9.81
C LEU A 283 -12.06 -10.91 -10.89
N ALA A 284 -11.21 -10.30 -11.72
CA ALA A 284 -11.64 -9.44 -12.82
C ALA A 284 -12.47 -10.20 -13.87
N GLU A 285 -12.02 -11.39 -14.28
CA GLU A 285 -12.73 -12.26 -15.24
C GLU A 285 -14.09 -12.72 -14.71
N SER A 286 -14.23 -12.88 -13.39
CA SER A 286 -15.51 -13.18 -12.74
C SER A 286 -16.45 -11.97 -12.57
N GLY A 287 -16.01 -10.77 -12.95
CA GLY A 287 -16.77 -9.52 -12.79
C GLY A 287 -16.78 -8.96 -11.37
N GLY A 288 -15.98 -9.51 -10.45
CA GLY A 288 -15.94 -9.12 -9.04
C GLY A 288 -14.99 -7.97 -8.70
N MET A 289 -14.26 -7.43 -9.68
CA MET A 289 -13.27 -6.36 -9.48
C MET A 289 -13.93 -4.98 -9.53
N SER A 290 -14.50 -4.54 -8.41
CA SER A 290 -15.11 -3.21 -8.23
C SER A 290 -14.13 -2.17 -7.67
N ALA A 291 -12.87 -2.24 -8.10
CA ALA A 291 -11.83 -1.28 -7.75
C ALA A 291 -10.72 -1.27 -8.81
N HIS A 292 -9.97 -0.17 -8.92
CA HIS A 292 -8.76 -0.09 -9.75
C HIS A 292 -7.54 -0.59 -8.98
N VAL A 293 -6.82 -1.56 -9.53
CA VAL A 293 -5.61 -2.11 -8.94
C VAL A 293 -4.39 -1.74 -9.78
N ALA A 294 -3.45 -1.02 -9.17
CA ALA A 294 -2.12 -0.78 -9.71
C ALA A 294 -1.14 -1.78 -9.09
N ALA A 295 -0.93 -2.90 -9.76
CA ALA A 295 -0.05 -3.98 -9.32
C ALA A 295 1.40 -3.70 -9.72
N LEU A 296 2.29 -3.49 -8.76
CA LEU A 296 3.73 -3.38 -9.02
C LEU A 296 4.41 -4.73 -8.85
N LEU A 297 5.44 -4.95 -9.66
CA LEU A 297 6.29 -6.12 -9.55
C LEU A 297 7.52 -5.77 -8.73
N VAL A 298 7.80 -6.56 -7.69
CA VAL A 298 9.04 -6.48 -6.93
C VAL A 298 10.21 -6.80 -7.86
N ALA A 299 11.13 -5.86 -7.97
CA ALA A 299 12.45 -6.07 -8.54
C ALA A 299 13.46 -6.28 -7.41
N ASN A 300 14.49 -7.08 -7.65
CA ASN A 300 15.58 -7.20 -6.69
C ASN A 300 16.28 -5.83 -6.56
N PRO A 301 16.62 -5.37 -5.35
CA PRO A 301 17.27 -4.07 -5.17
C PRO A 301 18.67 -3.97 -5.80
N LYS A 302 19.28 -5.11 -6.15
CA LYS A 302 20.57 -5.22 -6.86
C LYS A 302 20.40 -5.58 -8.34
N SER A 303 19.17 -5.54 -8.87
CA SER A 303 18.91 -5.78 -10.29
C SER A 303 19.63 -4.77 -11.18
N ARG A 304 19.96 -5.21 -12.38
CA ARG A 304 20.52 -4.39 -13.46
C ARG A 304 19.47 -4.15 -14.54
N PRO A 305 19.68 -3.17 -15.44
CA PRO A 305 18.71 -2.85 -16.50
C PRO A 305 18.24 -4.04 -17.36
N ALA A 306 19.08 -5.07 -17.53
CA ALA A 306 18.74 -6.29 -18.27
C ALA A 306 17.72 -7.19 -17.53
N ASP A 307 17.70 -7.16 -16.19
CA ASP A 307 16.78 -7.99 -15.39
C ASP A 307 15.32 -7.53 -15.54
N LEU A 308 15.10 -6.29 -15.97
CA LEU A 308 13.76 -5.74 -16.21
C LEU A 308 13.03 -6.46 -17.36
N ASP A 309 13.73 -7.14 -18.25
CA ASP A 309 13.13 -7.89 -19.34
C ASP A 309 12.33 -9.11 -18.81
N VAL A 310 12.75 -9.69 -17.68
CA VAL A 310 11.99 -10.73 -16.99
C VAL A 310 10.68 -10.18 -16.44
N LEU A 311 10.73 -8.98 -15.84
CA LEU A 311 9.53 -8.32 -15.34
C LEU A 311 8.58 -7.93 -16.47
N GLU A 312 9.09 -7.53 -17.63
CA GLU A 312 8.26 -7.30 -18.81
C GLU A 312 7.53 -8.58 -19.28
N GLN A 313 8.19 -9.75 -19.24
CA GLN A 313 7.52 -11.01 -19.54
C GLN A 313 6.38 -11.33 -18.56
N VAL A 314 6.53 -11.01 -17.27
CA VAL A 314 5.42 -11.12 -16.31
C VAL A 314 4.33 -10.13 -16.65
N ARG A 315 4.67 -8.85 -16.93
CA ARG A 315 3.69 -7.81 -17.29
C ARG A 315 2.83 -8.19 -18.48
N GLN A 316 3.44 -8.74 -19.54
CA GLN A 316 2.75 -9.17 -20.76
C GLN A 316 1.70 -10.26 -20.52
N GLN A 317 1.88 -11.12 -19.51
CA GLN A 317 0.91 -12.17 -19.16
C GLN A 317 -0.41 -11.63 -18.58
N PHE A 318 -0.39 -10.39 -18.04
CA PHE A 318 -1.51 -9.77 -17.32
C PHE A 318 -1.99 -8.46 -17.98
N GLN A 319 -1.69 -8.24 -19.26
CA GLN A 319 -2.23 -7.11 -20.02
C GLN A 319 -3.71 -7.31 -20.37
N GLY A 320 -4.45 -6.19 -20.48
CA GLY A 320 -5.83 -6.18 -20.95
C GLY A 320 -6.87 -6.68 -19.94
N ILE A 321 -6.48 -6.92 -18.69
CA ILE A 321 -7.40 -7.34 -17.62
C ILE A 321 -8.15 -6.09 -17.11
N PRO A 322 -9.50 -6.09 -17.11
CA PRO A 322 -10.27 -4.95 -16.62
C PRO A 322 -9.90 -4.54 -15.20
N ASN A 323 -9.73 -3.24 -14.97
CA ASN A 323 -9.39 -2.62 -13.69
C ASN A 323 -8.07 -3.09 -13.06
N LEU A 324 -7.24 -3.87 -13.76
CA LEU A 324 -5.90 -4.24 -13.33
C LEU A 324 -4.87 -3.61 -14.26
N THR A 325 -3.97 -2.83 -13.68
CA THR A 325 -2.82 -2.25 -14.38
C THR A 325 -1.56 -2.71 -13.70
N LEU A 326 -0.49 -2.87 -14.48
CA LEU A 326 0.84 -3.07 -13.96
C LEU A 326 1.66 -1.83 -14.35
N PRO A 327 1.69 -0.73 -13.58
CA PRO A 327 2.29 0.52 -14.04
C PRO A 327 3.80 0.62 -13.76
N GLY A 328 4.37 -0.30 -12.99
CA GLY A 328 5.80 -0.24 -12.69
C GLY A 328 6.31 -1.30 -11.74
N VAL A 329 7.34 -0.94 -10.96
CA VAL A 329 8.06 -1.85 -10.08
C VAL A 329 8.16 -1.34 -8.65
N LYS A 330 8.25 -2.27 -7.70
CA LYS A 330 8.57 -2.03 -6.30
C LYS A 330 10.02 -2.42 -6.03
N ILE A 331 10.71 -1.61 -5.22
CA ILE A 331 12.06 -1.93 -4.74
C ILE A 331 12.13 -1.68 -3.24
N PHE A 332 12.81 -2.57 -2.51
CA PHE A 332 13.14 -2.38 -1.10
C PHE A 332 14.52 -1.74 -0.95
N ALA A 333 14.60 -0.51 -0.44
CA ALA A 333 15.89 0.13 -0.16
C ALA A 333 16.47 -0.28 1.19
N ASP A 334 15.62 -0.62 2.16
CA ASP A 334 15.98 -1.09 3.50
C ASP A 334 14.84 -1.91 4.15
N GLY A 335 14.97 -2.21 5.44
CA GLY A 335 13.96 -2.91 6.26
C GLY A 335 13.21 -1.99 7.23
N VAL A 336 13.12 -2.36 8.50
CA VAL A 336 12.33 -1.70 9.56
C VAL A 336 13.18 -1.16 10.71
N ILE A 337 12.69 -0.17 11.44
CA ILE A 337 13.51 0.64 12.36
C ILE A 337 13.45 0.21 13.83
N GLU A 338 12.37 -0.45 14.24
CA GLU A 338 12.12 -0.79 15.63
C GLU A 338 13.09 -1.83 16.17
N TYR A 339 13.41 -1.71 17.45
CA TYR A 339 14.13 -2.73 18.19
C TYR A 339 13.27 -3.99 18.36
N PRO A 340 13.82 -5.22 18.22
CA PRO A 340 15.23 -5.54 17.99
C PRO A 340 15.64 -5.68 16.50
N ALA A 341 14.74 -5.43 15.55
CA ALA A 341 15.03 -5.61 14.13
C ALA A 341 16.10 -4.64 13.61
N GLN A 342 15.87 -3.33 13.74
CA GLN A 342 16.81 -2.24 13.41
C GLN A 342 17.53 -2.41 12.05
N SER A 343 16.82 -2.94 11.04
CA SER A 343 17.36 -3.19 9.71
C SER A 343 17.21 -2.01 8.75
N ALA A 344 16.40 -1.00 9.09
CA ALA A 344 16.29 0.25 8.33
C ALA A 344 17.64 0.98 8.26
N ALA A 345 17.99 1.48 7.08
CA ALA A 345 19.28 2.09 6.80
C ALA A 345 19.33 3.54 7.27
N MET A 346 20.13 3.80 8.30
CA MET A 346 20.25 5.10 8.98
C MET A 346 21.54 5.82 8.62
N ILE A 347 21.52 7.16 8.63
CA ILE A 347 22.72 8.00 8.50
C ILE A 347 23.55 7.90 9.77
N ASP A 348 22.93 8.17 10.92
CA ASP A 348 23.55 7.99 12.22
C ASP A 348 23.37 6.53 12.68
N PRO A 349 24.39 5.86 13.24
CA PRO A 349 24.23 4.51 13.76
C PRO A 349 23.23 4.44 14.92
N TYR A 350 22.53 3.30 15.06
CA TYR A 350 21.70 3.00 16.22
C TYR A 350 22.55 3.01 17.50
N SER A 351 22.03 3.60 18.57
CA SER A 351 22.79 3.88 19.80
C SER A 351 23.17 2.62 20.57
N ASN A 352 22.37 1.55 20.49
CA ASN A 352 22.60 0.27 21.18
C ASN A 352 23.54 -0.68 20.43
N SER A 353 23.39 -0.78 19.11
CA SER A 353 24.14 -1.74 18.29
C SER A 353 25.35 -1.13 17.58
N HIS A 354 25.40 0.20 17.49
CA HIS A 354 26.36 0.98 16.69
C HIS A 354 26.37 0.61 15.19
N LYS A 355 25.34 -0.10 14.72
CA LYS A 355 25.12 -0.43 13.31
C LYS A 355 24.29 0.67 12.63
N GLN A 356 24.33 0.72 11.31
CA GLN A 356 23.53 1.67 10.50
C GLN A 356 22.35 1.00 9.77
N GLY A 357 21.96 -0.20 10.19
CA GLY A 357 21.02 -1.04 9.44
C GLY A 357 21.61 -1.56 8.12
N GLU A 358 20.76 -2.10 7.25
CA GLU A 358 21.14 -2.66 5.96
C GLU A 358 20.54 -1.83 4.81
N LEU A 359 21.43 -1.29 3.96
CA LEU A 359 21.01 -0.69 2.70
C LEU A 359 21.01 -1.79 1.63
N LEU A 360 19.82 -2.15 1.15
CA LEU A 360 19.62 -3.26 0.22
C LEU A 360 19.96 -2.88 -1.23
N ILE A 361 19.69 -1.64 -1.62
CA ILE A 361 20.06 -1.08 -2.92
C ILE A 361 21.56 -0.84 -3.00
N ASP A 362 22.13 -1.00 -4.20
CA ASP A 362 23.52 -0.68 -4.50
C ASP A 362 23.64 0.78 -4.97
N PRO A 363 24.11 1.74 -4.14
CA PRO A 363 24.10 3.17 -4.48
C PRO A 363 24.85 3.51 -5.77
N GLU A 364 25.88 2.74 -6.11
CA GLU A 364 26.70 2.97 -7.31
C GLU A 364 25.89 2.75 -8.58
N HIS A 365 24.96 1.80 -8.56
CA HIS A 365 24.27 1.33 -9.76
C HIS A 365 22.76 1.51 -9.71
N PHE A 366 22.21 1.93 -8.56
CA PHE A 366 20.78 2.10 -8.38
C PHE A 366 20.20 3.15 -9.33
N GLY A 367 20.96 4.22 -9.62
CA GLY A 367 20.56 5.21 -10.62
C GLY A 367 20.36 4.63 -12.02
N GLU A 368 21.23 3.71 -12.45
CA GLU A 368 21.11 3.04 -13.76
C GLU A 368 19.80 2.22 -13.85
N LEU A 369 19.46 1.52 -12.77
CA LEU A 369 18.22 0.75 -12.69
C LEU A 369 16.99 1.67 -12.75
N VAL A 370 16.97 2.76 -11.98
CA VAL A 370 15.85 3.72 -11.98
C VAL A 370 15.71 4.41 -13.34
N SER A 371 16.81 4.80 -13.97
CA SER A 371 16.79 5.34 -15.34
C SER A 371 16.22 4.36 -16.35
N ALA A 372 16.60 3.08 -16.26
CA ALA A 372 16.10 2.03 -17.15
C ALA A 372 14.60 1.72 -16.94
N ILE A 373 14.09 1.86 -15.71
CA ILE A 373 12.67 1.78 -15.38
C ILE A 373 11.91 2.96 -16.02
N ASP A 374 12.39 4.19 -15.82
CA ASP A 374 11.77 5.40 -16.36
C ASP A 374 11.72 5.40 -17.90
N GLN A 375 12.79 4.95 -18.55
CA GLN A 375 12.88 4.83 -20.02
C GLN A 375 11.84 3.87 -20.60
N ARG A 376 11.42 2.84 -19.85
CA ARG A 376 10.34 1.93 -20.23
C ARG A 376 8.94 2.52 -20.02
N GLY A 377 8.85 3.75 -19.50
CA GLY A 377 7.57 4.37 -19.14
C GLY A 377 7.00 3.89 -17.82
N TRP A 378 7.79 3.20 -16.99
CA TRP A 378 7.34 2.60 -15.75
C TRP A 378 7.62 3.53 -14.56
N LEU A 379 6.76 3.46 -13.54
CA LEU A 379 7.07 4.06 -12.25
C LEU A 379 7.94 3.14 -11.38
N VAL A 380 8.72 3.74 -10.48
CA VAL A 380 9.35 3.03 -9.36
C VAL A 380 8.69 3.49 -8.06
N HIS A 381 8.34 2.54 -7.21
CA HIS A 381 7.86 2.75 -5.85
C HIS A 381 8.87 2.14 -4.87
N ILE A 382 9.51 2.96 -4.04
CA ILE A 382 10.67 2.53 -3.25
C ILE A 382 10.29 2.51 -1.77
N HIS A 383 10.42 1.35 -1.11
CA HIS A 383 10.38 1.26 0.36
C HIS A 383 11.63 1.89 0.94
N ALA A 384 11.45 2.93 1.75
CA ALA A 384 12.53 3.56 2.50
C ALA A 384 12.02 4.02 3.87
N ILE A 385 12.46 3.34 4.92
CA ILE A 385 12.14 3.69 6.31
C ILE A 385 13.20 4.62 6.88
N GLY A 386 14.47 4.24 6.74
CA GLY A 386 15.62 4.97 7.27
C GLY A 386 16.06 6.14 6.40
N ASP A 387 16.64 7.17 7.04
CA ASP A 387 16.98 8.42 6.36
C ASP A 387 18.13 8.29 5.35
N ARG A 388 18.99 7.26 5.48
CA ARG A 388 19.99 6.91 4.45
C ARG A 388 19.32 6.25 3.25
N ALA A 389 18.36 5.34 3.46
CA ALA A 389 17.59 4.73 2.37
C ALA A 389 16.84 5.79 1.55
N VAL A 390 16.25 6.79 2.22
CA VAL A 390 15.56 7.90 1.54
C VAL A 390 16.53 8.71 0.69
N ARG A 391 17.71 9.06 1.21
CA ARG A 391 18.74 9.79 0.45
C ARG A 391 19.15 9.03 -0.82
N GLU A 392 19.48 7.76 -0.69
CA GLU A 392 19.96 6.96 -1.83
C GLU A 392 18.85 6.69 -2.84
N SER A 393 17.60 6.55 -2.38
CA SER A 393 16.42 6.50 -3.25
C SER A 393 16.26 7.78 -4.09
N LEU A 394 16.40 8.95 -3.44
CA LEU A 394 16.36 10.24 -4.14
C LEU A 394 17.55 10.44 -5.09
N ASN A 395 18.72 9.85 -4.80
CA ASN A 395 19.86 9.86 -5.71
C ASN A 395 19.55 9.09 -6.99
N GLY A 396 18.97 7.88 -6.88
CA GLY A 396 18.56 7.09 -8.03
C GLY A 396 17.51 7.81 -8.90
N ILE A 397 16.51 8.42 -8.28
CA ILE A 397 15.50 9.21 -9.02
C ILE A 397 16.10 10.47 -9.64
N ALA A 398 17.06 11.13 -8.97
CA ALA A 398 17.75 12.28 -9.53
C ALA A 398 18.53 11.92 -10.80
N GLN A 399 19.19 10.75 -10.83
CA GLN A 399 19.85 10.25 -12.05
C GLN A 399 18.82 10.07 -13.18
N ALA A 400 17.70 9.39 -12.93
CA ALA A 400 16.66 9.21 -13.94
C ALA A 400 16.11 10.53 -14.49
N ARG A 401 15.97 11.55 -13.65
CA ARG A 401 15.56 12.90 -14.08
C ARG A 401 16.63 13.62 -14.89
N GLN A 402 17.91 13.41 -14.59
CA GLN A 402 19.00 13.95 -15.41
C GLN A 402 19.02 13.30 -16.80
N ASP A 403 18.82 11.98 -16.86
CA ASP A 403 18.79 11.23 -18.11
C ASP A 403 17.53 11.55 -18.92
N ARG A 404 16.39 11.71 -18.25
CA ARG A 404 15.10 11.99 -18.88
C ARG A 404 14.09 12.68 -17.95
N GLN A 405 13.60 13.84 -18.39
CA GLN A 405 12.48 14.55 -17.74
C GLN A 405 11.13 13.96 -18.19
N SER A 406 10.84 12.73 -17.76
CA SER A 406 9.68 11.95 -18.20
C SER A 406 8.33 12.45 -17.70
N GLY A 407 8.31 13.11 -16.54
CA GLY A 407 7.09 13.44 -15.80
C GLY A 407 6.43 12.26 -15.07
N ILE A 408 7.00 11.03 -15.16
CA ILE A 408 6.45 9.85 -14.49
C ILE A 408 6.50 10.04 -12.97
N ALA A 409 5.40 9.80 -12.28
CA ALA A 409 5.31 9.96 -10.83
C ALA A 409 5.99 8.78 -10.09
N HIS A 410 7.30 8.84 -9.92
CA HIS A 410 8.00 7.94 -9.00
C HIS A 410 7.63 8.28 -7.56
N SER A 411 7.69 7.28 -6.67
CA SER A 411 7.31 7.45 -5.27
C SER A 411 8.26 6.76 -4.32
N ILE A 412 8.36 7.33 -3.13
CA ILE A 412 9.01 6.70 -1.97
C ILE A 412 7.92 6.51 -0.92
N THR A 413 7.86 5.32 -0.34
CA THR A 413 6.85 4.94 0.66
C THR A 413 7.44 4.84 2.05
N HIS A 414 6.56 4.94 3.05
CA HIS A 414 6.83 5.01 4.47
C HIS A 414 7.43 6.33 4.90
N LEU A 415 8.66 6.65 4.46
CA LEU A 415 9.33 7.91 4.80
C LEU A 415 9.28 8.16 6.32
N GLN A 416 9.51 7.10 7.09
CA GLN A 416 9.42 7.16 8.55
C GLN A 416 10.50 8.07 9.10
N MET A 417 11.74 7.98 8.61
CA MET A 417 12.82 8.91 8.93
C MET A 417 13.28 9.60 7.66
N VAL A 418 13.25 10.94 7.64
CA VAL A 418 13.75 11.71 6.51
C VAL A 418 14.66 12.82 7.02
N ASN A 419 15.90 12.83 6.54
CA ASN A 419 16.84 13.87 6.88
C ASN A 419 16.36 15.22 6.31
N PRO A 420 16.30 16.31 7.09
CA PRO A 420 15.78 17.61 6.64
C PRO A 420 16.47 18.19 5.41
N LYS A 421 17.72 17.80 5.16
CA LYS A 421 18.48 18.21 3.96
C LYS A 421 17.86 17.67 2.67
N GLU A 422 17.06 16.61 2.76
CA GLU A 422 16.45 15.96 1.60
C GLU A 422 15.07 16.53 1.24
N PHE A 423 14.40 17.26 2.14
CA PHE A 423 13.00 17.70 1.94
C PHE A 423 12.80 18.48 0.64
N ALA A 424 13.71 19.41 0.33
CA ALA A 424 13.64 20.26 -0.84
C ALA A 424 13.82 19.50 -2.17
N ARG A 425 14.27 18.25 -2.14
CA ARG A 425 14.51 17.44 -3.34
C ARG A 425 13.23 16.84 -3.93
N PHE A 426 12.19 16.62 -3.12
CA PHE A 426 10.97 15.94 -3.56
C PHE A 426 10.27 16.67 -4.72
N LYS A 427 10.06 17.97 -4.58
CA LYS A 427 9.37 18.80 -5.58
C LYS A 427 10.06 18.82 -6.96
N PRO A 428 11.35 19.22 -7.09
CA PRO A 428 12.00 19.28 -8.39
C PRO A 428 12.17 17.90 -9.04
N LEU A 429 12.27 16.82 -8.25
CA LEU A 429 12.32 15.46 -8.78
C LEU A 429 10.94 14.90 -9.17
N GLY A 430 9.85 15.55 -8.73
CA GLY A 430 8.49 15.06 -8.91
C GLY A 430 8.21 13.78 -8.15
N VAL A 431 8.90 13.56 -7.02
CA VAL A 431 8.71 12.37 -6.17
C VAL A 431 7.47 12.54 -5.32
N ILE A 432 6.59 11.55 -5.35
CA ILE A 432 5.44 11.47 -4.45
C ILE A 432 5.87 10.82 -3.14
N ALA A 433 5.55 11.46 -2.02
CA ALA A 433 5.68 10.91 -0.69
C ALA A 433 4.40 10.11 -0.35
N SER A 434 4.46 8.78 -0.49
CA SER A 434 3.37 7.86 -0.16
C SER A 434 3.49 7.48 1.31
N MET A 435 2.65 8.02 2.20
CA MET A 435 2.89 7.95 3.65
C MET A 435 1.75 7.28 4.42
N GLN A 436 2.11 6.33 5.28
CA GLN A 436 1.25 5.64 6.23
C GLN A 436 1.09 6.45 7.52
N LEU A 437 0.38 7.58 7.44
CA LEU A 437 0.30 8.52 8.57
C LEU A 437 -0.52 8.03 9.77
N LEU A 438 -1.20 6.87 9.65
CA LEU A 438 -1.78 6.17 10.80
C LEU A 438 -0.70 5.74 11.81
N TRP A 439 0.54 5.51 11.36
CA TRP A 439 1.67 5.15 12.23
C TRP A 439 2.23 6.34 13.02
N ALA A 440 1.78 7.55 12.70
CA ALA A 440 2.35 8.78 13.22
C ALA A 440 1.75 9.14 14.61
N SER A 441 1.83 8.18 15.52
CA SER A 441 1.26 8.16 16.88
C SER A 441 2.36 8.18 17.94
N ALA A 442 2.05 8.71 19.13
CA ALA A 442 2.92 8.61 20.31
C ALA A 442 2.45 7.44 21.18
N ASP A 443 3.16 6.33 21.09
CA ASP A 443 2.84 5.02 21.67
C ASP A 443 4.14 4.26 22.03
N ASP A 444 4.00 3.07 22.60
CA ASP A 444 5.12 2.24 23.03
C ASP A 444 6.06 1.90 21.85
N TYR A 445 5.51 1.68 20.65
CA TYR A 445 6.30 1.45 19.44
C TYR A 445 7.25 2.63 19.16
N THR A 446 6.72 3.84 19.12
CA THR A 446 7.54 5.04 18.84
C THR A 446 8.45 5.46 19.99
N LEU A 447 7.97 5.40 21.24
CA LEU A 447 8.67 5.94 22.40
C LEU A 447 9.61 4.95 23.09
N ASP A 448 9.31 3.65 23.05
CA ASP A 448 10.12 2.63 23.72
C ASP A 448 10.97 1.84 22.72
N MET A 449 10.44 1.54 21.53
CA MET A 449 11.14 0.68 20.55
C MET A 449 11.99 1.44 19.54
N ILE A 450 11.81 2.76 19.40
CA ILE A 450 12.54 3.60 18.44
C ILE A 450 13.34 4.70 19.14
N LYS A 451 12.66 5.60 19.86
CA LYS A 451 13.26 6.81 20.44
C LYS A 451 14.57 6.59 21.22
N PRO A 452 14.73 5.54 22.05
CA PRO A 452 15.96 5.34 22.81
C PRO A 452 17.17 4.96 21.95
N TYR A 453 16.94 4.52 20.71
CA TYR A 453 17.95 3.90 19.87
C TYR A 453 18.41 4.78 18.70
N VAL A 454 17.73 5.88 18.41
CA VAL A 454 18.07 6.78 17.29
C VAL A 454 18.50 8.17 17.79
N SER A 455 19.18 8.93 16.93
CA SER A 455 19.57 10.30 17.30
C SER A 455 18.34 11.19 17.52
N ALA A 456 18.44 12.16 18.42
CA ALA A 456 17.36 13.11 18.69
C ALA A 456 16.93 13.87 17.42
N LEU A 457 17.87 14.09 16.49
CA LEU A 457 17.60 14.70 15.20
C LEU A 457 16.76 13.78 14.31
N ALA A 458 17.14 12.50 14.16
CA ALA A 458 16.36 11.53 13.40
C ALA A 458 14.93 11.40 13.96
N PHE A 459 14.82 11.20 15.29
CA PHE A 459 13.52 11.08 15.96
C PHE A 459 12.62 12.31 15.76
N ARG A 460 13.19 13.53 15.81
CA ARG A 460 12.42 14.77 15.60
C ARG A 460 11.71 14.80 14.25
N TYR A 461 12.32 14.25 13.21
CA TYR A 461 11.79 14.25 11.85
C TYR A 461 11.18 12.90 11.45
N GLN A 462 10.55 12.22 12.41
CA GLN A 462 9.76 11.04 12.07
C GLN A 462 8.42 11.41 11.43
N TYR A 463 8.07 10.71 10.34
CA TYR A 463 6.90 10.98 9.51
C TYR A 463 6.72 12.50 9.23
N PRO A 464 7.70 13.18 8.58
CA PRO A 464 7.77 14.64 8.50
C PRO A 464 6.91 15.19 7.36
N ALA A 465 5.63 14.85 7.34
CA ALA A 465 4.71 15.11 6.24
C ALA A 465 4.44 16.61 6.02
N HIS A 466 4.29 17.41 7.09
CA HIS A 466 4.08 18.85 6.96
C HIS A 466 5.36 19.55 6.49
N SER A 467 6.51 19.12 6.99
CA SER A 467 7.80 19.62 6.51
C SER A 467 8.02 19.35 5.02
N LEU A 468 7.69 18.15 4.53
CA LEU A 468 7.73 17.81 3.11
C LEU A 468 6.74 18.65 2.29
N LEU A 469 5.50 18.79 2.77
CA LEU A 469 4.46 19.60 2.14
C LEU A 469 4.88 21.07 2.01
N LYS A 470 5.50 21.64 3.06
CA LYS A 470 5.99 23.03 3.06
C LYS A 470 7.07 23.26 2.02
N GLN A 471 7.85 22.24 1.66
CA GLN A 471 8.82 22.28 0.56
C GLN A 471 8.19 21.96 -0.81
N GLY A 472 6.87 21.74 -0.85
CA GLY A 472 6.07 21.52 -2.05
C GLY A 472 6.11 20.09 -2.57
N ALA A 473 6.45 19.11 -1.72
CA ALA A 473 6.27 17.70 -2.05
C ALA A 473 4.77 17.37 -2.25
N THR A 474 4.48 16.39 -3.11
CA THR A 474 3.12 15.83 -3.21
C THR A 474 3.00 14.70 -2.21
N LEU A 475 2.01 14.79 -1.30
CA LEU A 475 1.68 13.71 -0.37
C LEU A 475 0.58 12.82 -0.94
N ALA A 476 0.75 11.50 -0.85
CA ALA A 476 -0.28 10.50 -1.10
C ALA A 476 -0.53 9.66 0.16
N GLY A 477 -1.78 9.35 0.44
CA GLY A 477 -2.19 8.57 1.61
C GLY A 477 -2.07 7.08 1.37
N ALA A 478 -1.48 6.37 2.32
CA ALA A 478 -1.30 4.93 2.27
C ALA A 478 -1.70 4.26 3.60
N SER A 479 -2.01 2.96 3.59
CA SER A 479 -2.25 2.18 4.81
C SER A 479 -1.20 1.12 5.10
N ASP A 480 -0.60 0.56 4.05
CA ASP A 480 0.19 -0.66 4.12
C ASP A 480 -0.60 -1.82 4.76
N TRP A 481 -1.90 -1.91 4.50
CA TRP A 481 -2.74 -3.00 5.00
C TRP A 481 -2.21 -4.35 4.48
N PRO A 482 -1.99 -5.36 5.35
CA PRO A 482 -2.50 -5.48 6.72
C PRO A 482 -1.64 -5.04 7.90
N VAL A 483 -0.49 -4.38 7.68
CA VAL A 483 0.34 -3.82 8.76
C VAL A 483 -0.47 -2.89 9.66
N SER A 484 -1.30 -2.04 9.06
CA SER A 484 -2.26 -1.20 9.79
C SER A 484 -3.64 -1.19 9.15
N SER A 485 -4.61 -0.56 9.81
CA SER A 485 -5.98 -0.49 9.30
C SER A 485 -6.01 0.19 7.91
N PRO A 486 -6.76 -0.35 6.92
CA PRO A 486 -6.90 0.30 5.63
C PRO A 486 -7.84 1.51 5.71
N ASN A 487 -8.53 1.74 6.83
CA ASN A 487 -9.52 2.81 6.93
C ASN A 487 -8.86 4.21 6.83
N PRO A 488 -9.08 4.96 5.72
CA PRO A 488 -8.41 6.24 5.53
C PRO A 488 -8.83 7.28 6.57
N TRP A 489 -10.04 7.19 7.12
CA TRP A 489 -10.55 8.12 8.13
C TRP A 489 -9.73 8.07 9.43
N ASN A 490 -9.23 6.89 9.79
CA ASN A 490 -8.31 6.74 10.93
C ASN A 490 -6.99 7.47 10.65
N ALA A 491 -6.41 7.26 9.47
CA ALA A 491 -5.15 7.90 9.07
C ALA A 491 -5.27 9.43 8.91
N ILE A 492 -6.40 9.91 8.37
CA ILE A 492 -6.70 11.34 8.25
C ILE A 492 -6.74 11.97 9.65
N ALA A 493 -7.49 11.39 10.59
CA ALA A 493 -7.57 11.90 11.96
C ALA A 493 -6.20 11.83 12.68
N GLN A 494 -5.43 10.77 12.46
CA GLN A 494 -4.09 10.63 13.01
C GLN A 494 -3.12 11.70 12.47
N ALA A 495 -3.14 11.98 11.16
CA ALA A 495 -2.31 13.00 10.53
C ALA A 495 -2.59 14.41 11.07
N ILE A 496 -3.85 14.70 11.41
CA ILE A 496 -4.28 15.99 11.97
C ILE A 496 -3.90 16.12 13.44
N THR A 497 -4.07 15.06 14.22
CA THR A 497 -3.91 15.11 15.68
C THR A 497 -2.49 14.81 16.13
N ARG A 498 -1.83 13.86 15.46
CA ARG A 498 -0.55 13.23 15.82
C ARG A 498 -0.58 12.61 17.22
N LYS A 499 -1.79 12.30 17.72
CA LYS A 499 -2.03 11.88 19.10
C LYS A 499 -1.96 10.37 19.21
N GLY A 500 -1.30 9.86 20.25
CA GLY A 500 -1.36 8.47 20.67
C GLY A 500 -1.62 8.36 22.18
N PRO A 501 -1.63 7.14 22.73
CA PRO A 501 -1.83 6.90 24.16
C PRO A 501 -0.84 7.64 25.06
N LEU A 502 0.39 7.89 24.58
CA LEU A 502 1.47 8.52 25.34
C LEU A 502 1.65 10.01 25.04
N GLY A 503 0.73 10.63 24.29
CA GLY A 503 0.73 12.07 24.05
C GLY A 503 0.64 12.44 22.58
N VAL A 504 1.45 13.42 22.15
CA VAL A 504 1.50 13.88 20.76
C VAL A 504 2.92 13.69 20.24
N LEU A 505 3.07 12.95 19.15
CA LEU A 505 4.38 12.54 18.62
C LEU A 505 5.23 13.74 18.18
N ASN A 506 4.66 14.57 17.31
CA ASN A 506 5.21 15.86 16.90
C ASN A 506 4.08 16.74 16.37
N ALA A 507 3.75 17.82 17.10
CA ALA A 507 2.65 18.72 16.72
C ALA A 507 2.98 19.60 15.50
N ASP A 508 4.26 19.85 15.22
CA ASP A 508 4.70 20.65 14.07
C ASP A 508 4.46 19.92 12.74
N GLU A 509 4.28 18.60 12.79
CA GLU A 509 4.04 17.72 11.63
C GLU A 509 2.56 17.39 11.38
N ARG A 510 1.65 18.14 12.04
CA ARG A 510 0.21 18.04 11.79
C ARG A 510 -0.15 18.54 10.40
N LEU A 511 -1.11 17.89 9.78
CA LEU A 511 -1.70 18.30 8.51
C LEU A 511 -3.13 18.81 8.71
N ASP A 512 -3.59 19.64 7.77
CA ASP A 512 -5.00 19.99 7.70
C ASP A 512 -5.81 18.90 6.95
N ARG A 513 -7.14 18.93 7.13
CA ARG A 513 -8.07 17.94 6.56
C ARG A 513 -8.07 17.95 5.04
N GLU A 514 -8.05 19.13 4.43
CA GLU A 514 -8.15 19.27 2.99
C GLU A 514 -6.91 18.68 2.29
N THR A 515 -5.73 18.92 2.84
CA THR A 515 -4.49 18.25 2.43
C THR A 515 -4.66 16.73 2.42
N MET A 516 -5.23 16.16 3.48
CA MET A 516 -5.43 14.72 3.57
C MET A 516 -6.53 14.18 2.64
N PHE A 517 -7.57 14.97 2.35
CA PHE A 517 -8.56 14.60 1.34
C PHE A 517 -7.94 14.52 -0.04
N TYR A 518 -7.07 15.46 -0.41
CA TYR A 518 -6.28 15.36 -1.65
C TYR A 518 -5.30 14.19 -1.63
N ALA A 519 -4.68 13.89 -0.48
CA ALA A 519 -3.74 12.78 -0.33
C ALA A 519 -4.40 11.43 -0.62
N TYR A 520 -5.64 11.21 -0.19
CA TYR A 520 -6.41 9.98 -0.43
C TYR A 520 -7.33 10.03 -1.67
N THR A 521 -7.22 11.06 -2.52
CA THR A 521 -7.99 11.16 -3.78
C THR A 521 -7.05 11.45 -4.94
N LEU A 522 -6.97 12.71 -5.40
CA LEU A 522 -6.25 13.08 -6.62
C LEU A 522 -4.75 12.78 -6.56
N ASN A 523 -4.11 12.97 -5.41
CA ASN A 523 -2.67 12.71 -5.29
C ASN A 523 -2.36 11.21 -5.27
N ALA A 524 -3.19 10.40 -4.61
CA ALA A 524 -3.07 8.95 -4.65
C ALA A 524 -3.38 8.38 -6.05
N ALA A 525 -4.34 8.94 -6.78
CA ALA A 525 -4.56 8.61 -8.20
C ALA A 525 -3.29 8.85 -9.03
N ARG A 526 -2.57 9.95 -8.77
CA ARG A 526 -1.29 10.26 -9.42
C ARG A 526 -0.18 9.27 -9.02
N ALA A 527 -0.15 8.84 -7.76
CA ALA A 527 0.80 7.85 -7.27
C ALA A 527 0.66 6.49 -7.99
N ILE A 528 -0.55 6.16 -8.42
CA ILE A 528 -0.85 4.92 -9.15
C ILE A 528 -0.96 5.10 -10.68
N GLY A 529 -0.71 6.31 -11.19
CA GLY A 529 -0.73 6.63 -12.63
C GLY A 529 -2.12 6.69 -13.27
N LEU A 530 -3.17 6.95 -12.48
CA LEU A 530 -4.57 6.99 -12.92
C LEU A 530 -5.24 8.36 -12.73
N GLU A 531 -4.47 9.44 -12.51
CA GLU A 531 -5.02 10.78 -12.23
C GLU A 531 -5.82 11.37 -13.39
N GLN A 532 -5.68 10.87 -14.61
CA GLN A 532 -6.51 11.28 -15.74
C GLN A 532 -7.86 10.54 -15.79
N GLN A 533 -7.99 9.43 -15.06
CA GLN A 533 -9.17 8.55 -15.09
C GLN A 533 -10.02 8.69 -13.82
N ILE A 534 -9.39 8.84 -12.66
CA ILE A 534 -10.03 8.85 -11.34
C ILE A 534 -9.43 9.93 -10.41
N GLY A 535 -9.80 9.90 -9.13
CA GLY A 535 -9.24 10.75 -8.07
C GLY A 535 -9.85 12.15 -7.97
N SER A 536 -10.65 12.57 -8.96
CA SER A 536 -11.52 13.75 -8.86
C SER A 536 -12.84 13.50 -9.60
N LEU A 537 -13.87 14.27 -9.26
CA LEU A 537 -15.16 14.28 -9.92
C LEU A 537 -15.22 15.36 -11.00
N SER A 538 -14.19 15.41 -11.84
CA SER A 538 -14.14 16.28 -13.03
C SER A 538 -14.84 15.59 -14.20
N ALA A 539 -15.48 16.36 -15.08
CA ALA A 539 -16.21 15.81 -16.23
C ALA A 539 -15.34 14.87 -17.09
N GLY A 540 -15.90 13.74 -17.51
CA GLY A 540 -15.24 12.71 -18.32
C GLY A 540 -14.45 11.66 -17.53
N LYS A 541 -14.13 11.91 -16.26
CA LYS A 541 -13.52 10.89 -15.37
C LYS A 541 -14.54 9.85 -14.94
N GLN A 542 -14.08 8.68 -14.51
CA GLN A 542 -14.94 7.63 -13.99
C GLN A 542 -15.64 8.11 -12.71
N ALA A 543 -16.93 7.80 -12.57
CA ALA A 543 -17.75 8.18 -11.44
C ALA A 543 -17.55 7.23 -10.25
N ASP A 544 -16.36 7.28 -9.66
CA ASP A 544 -16.02 6.60 -8.42
C ASP A 544 -16.22 7.57 -7.25
N PHE A 545 -17.20 7.31 -6.39
CA PHE A 545 -17.56 8.22 -5.30
C PHE A 545 -18.14 7.50 -4.09
N ILE A 546 -18.16 8.21 -2.96
CA ILE A 546 -18.68 7.73 -1.69
C ILE A 546 -19.66 8.72 -1.09
N VAL A 547 -20.60 8.22 -0.31
CA VAL A 547 -21.52 9.02 0.52
C VAL A 547 -21.25 8.73 1.99
N LEU A 548 -21.11 9.76 2.79
CA LEU A 548 -20.69 9.68 4.19
C LEU A 548 -21.84 10.02 5.15
N ASP A 549 -21.73 9.53 6.38
CA ASP A 549 -22.73 9.72 7.42
C ASP A 549 -22.71 11.10 8.07
N ARG A 550 -21.63 11.87 7.89
CA ARG A 550 -21.40 13.17 8.55
C ARG A 550 -20.71 14.20 7.65
N ASP A 551 -20.73 15.45 8.09
CA ASP A 551 -20.00 16.56 7.48
C ASP A 551 -18.52 16.51 7.90
N VAL A 552 -17.71 15.77 7.12
CA VAL A 552 -16.28 15.59 7.38
C VAL A 552 -15.47 16.89 7.27
N PHE A 553 -16.05 17.96 6.71
CA PHE A 553 -15.39 19.27 6.67
C PHE A 553 -15.45 19.98 8.02
N ARG A 554 -16.40 19.64 8.90
CA ARG A 554 -16.70 20.44 10.10
C ARG A 554 -16.76 19.67 11.42
N VAL A 555 -16.99 18.36 11.41
CA VAL A 555 -17.00 17.54 12.64
C VAL A 555 -15.69 17.67 13.41
N ASP A 556 -15.66 17.37 14.71
CA ASP A 556 -14.40 17.34 15.47
C ASP A 556 -13.50 16.15 15.04
N GLU A 557 -12.26 16.09 15.52
CA GLU A 557 -11.28 15.07 15.10
C GLU A 557 -11.71 13.64 15.49
N LYS A 558 -12.45 13.47 16.61
CA LYS A 558 -12.94 12.17 17.04
C LYS A 558 -14.04 11.69 16.10
N ALA A 559 -15.02 12.54 15.82
CA ALA A 559 -16.05 12.26 14.86
C ALA A 559 -15.47 12.12 13.44
N LEU A 560 -14.37 12.78 13.09
CA LEU A 560 -13.69 12.54 11.82
C LEU A 560 -13.12 11.12 11.75
N HIS A 561 -12.44 10.65 12.81
CA HIS A 561 -11.93 9.28 12.92
C HIS A 561 -13.04 8.22 12.80
N GLU A 562 -14.21 8.48 13.40
CA GLU A 562 -15.35 7.56 13.42
C GLU A 562 -16.23 7.61 12.16
N THR A 563 -15.82 8.35 11.11
CA THR A 563 -16.59 8.51 9.87
C THR A 563 -16.98 7.16 9.28
N GLN A 564 -18.24 7.04 8.89
CA GLN A 564 -18.75 5.83 8.25
C GLN A 564 -19.12 6.12 6.80
N VAL A 565 -18.66 5.24 5.91
CA VAL A 565 -19.13 5.20 4.53
C VAL A 565 -20.50 4.54 4.51
N LEU A 566 -21.49 5.27 3.99
CA LEU A 566 -22.86 4.80 3.81
C LEU A 566 -23.02 4.10 2.46
N GLN A 567 -22.38 4.62 1.42
CA GLN A 567 -22.43 4.07 0.08
C GLN A 567 -21.09 4.23 -0.61
N THR A 568 -20.72 3.24 -1.43
CA THR A 568 -19.59 3.32 -2.35
C THR A 568 -20.06 2.99 -3.75
N TRP A 569 -19.65 3.81 -4.69
CA TRP A 569 -20.01 3.72 -6.09
C TRP A 569 -18.75 3.59 -6.94
N PHE A 570 -18.78 2.65 -7.89
CA PHE A 570 -17.68 2.36 -8.81
C PHE A 570 -18.21 2.40 -10.24
N ALA A 571 -17.65 3.28 -11.06
CA ALA A 571 -18.15 3.59 -12.40
C ALA A 571 -19.68 3.86 -12.42
N GLY A 572 -20.16 4.69 -11.49
CA GLY A 572 -21.59 5.05 -11.41
C GLY A 572 -22.51 3.91 -10.95
N ARG A 573 -21.97 2.75 -10.51
CA ARG A 573 -22.75 1.63 -9.96
C ARG A 573 -22.51 1.47 -8.47
N GLU A 574 -23.58 1.27 -7.71
CA GLU A 574 -23.51 1.04 -6.26
C GLU A 574 -22.86 -0.34 -5.99
N VAL A 575 -21.74 -0.35 -5.28
CA VAL A 575 -20.95 -1.58 -4.96
C VAL A 575 -20.90 -1.87 -3.47
N TYR A 576 -21.33 -0.92 -2.64
CA TYR A 576 -21.53 -1.10 -1.21
C TYR A 576 -22.63 -0.16 -0.73
N VAL A 577 -23.48 -0.68 0.16
CA VAL A 577 -24.43 0.08 0.95
C VAL A 577 -24.38 -0.44 2.39
N ARG A 578 -24.27 0.47 3.34
CA ARG A 578 -24.31 0.14 4.77
C ARG A 578 -25.74 -0.20 5.16
N SER A 579 -25.96 -1.38 5.72
CA SER A 579 -27.22 -1.72 6.37
C SER A 579 -27.40 -0.84 7.61
N LEU A 580 -28.52 -0.12 7.69
CA LEU A 580 -28.88 0.74 8.80
C LEU A 580 -29.52 -0.04 9.95
#